data_AF-A0A3D0Z6G0-F1
#
_entry.id   AF-A0A3D0Z6G0-F1
#
_cell.length_a   1.000
_cell.length_b   1.000
_cell.length_c   1.000
_cell.angle_alpha   90.00
_cell.angle_beta   90.00
_cell.angle_gamma   90.00
#
_symmetry.space_group_name_H-M   'P 1'
#
loop_
_entity.id
_entity.type
_entity.pdbx_description
1 polymer ?
#
loop_
_entity_poly.entity_id
_entity_poly.type
_entity_poly.pdbx_seq_one_letter_code
_entity_poly.pdbx_strand_id
1 'polypeptide(L)'
;MSKKPFSGGRRNARPGGPMGGGPGMPAEKARDFKGAILKTAKYLKPYTIAIIVVVIFAIGSTVLAVAGPKVLGQITNQISEDYVRMQFYENVTENLPAGTVLPPGTTGEDILAQLPEDARAGFEENIPEAYRDSLLKMSFDEKPKIRFDIIENIALTLLTIYIVSALFSYIQSFIMSGVTQKITYRFREDISKKIGRIPLRYFDSRTHGDILSRVTNDVDTINQSLGQSLTQMLTSISTIVGIFVMMLTISWQMTLVTLVTLPIALILIGLVIKRSQKFFASQQQSIGEIGGHVEEMYAGHTVMKLFNGEKRSVEKFKKINDELYKSGWKSQFFSGLMMPIMIFIGNLGYVGVCVLGGYLVIKGHVRPGDVQAFMQYVRQFNQPIAQIANISSVLQSTAAAAERVFEFLEEDEEIPESVNPAVLKNPKGHVEFDHVSFGYNKDKTIIGDFTCKIEPGQKVAIVGPTGAGKTTIVNLLMRFYDVDSGSIKIDGVDIREMKR
;
A
#
# COMPACT_ATOMS: atom_id res chain seq x y z
N MET A 1 38.92 18.84 -17.25
CA MET A 1 38.15 17.61 -17.54
C MET A 1 38.77 16.46 -16.75
N SER A 2 38.20 16.12 -15.59
CA SER A 2 38.68 15.04 -14.72
C SER A 2 37.61 13.95 -14.67
N LYS A 3 37.92 12.77 -15.22
CA LYS A 3 37.07 11.58 -15.18
C LYS A 3 37.19 10.96 -13.78
N LYS A 4 36.09 10.93 -13.03
CA LYS A 4 35.98 10.15 -11.79
C LYS A 4 36.08 8.64 -12.10
N PRO A 5 36.76 7.85 -11.27
CA PRO A 5 36.82 6.41 -11.45
C PRO A 5 35.50 5.76 -11.01
N PHE A 6 35.11 4.72 -11.75
CA PHE A 6 34.05 3.78 -11.42
C PHE A 6 34.35 3.10 -10.08
N SER A 7 33.56 3.37 -9.05
CA SER A 7 33.52 2.58 -7.81
C SER A 7 32.25 1.73 -7.79
N GLY A 8 32.29 0.61 -8.51
CA GLY A 8 31.32 -0.48 -8.37
C GLY A 8 31.53 -1.20 -7.04
N GLY A 9 31.16 -0.57 -5.93
CA GLY A 9 31.13 -1.22 -4.63
C GLY A 9 30.03 -2.28 -4.62
N ARG A 10 30.40 -3.55 -4.37
CA ARG A 10 29.48 -4.63 -4.01
C ARG A 10 28.59 -4.15 -2.86
N ARG A 11 27.35 -3.77 -3.17
CA ARG A 11 26.29 -3.71 -2.18
C ARG A 11 25.95 -5.16 -1.87
N ASN A 12 26.46 -5.68 -0.75
CA ASN A 12 25.89 -6.88 -0.16
C ASN A 12 24.42 -6.58 0.10
N ALA A 13 23.54 -7.18 -0.72
CA ALA A 13 22.14 -7.28 -0.43
C ALA A 13 22.04 -8.07 0.88
N ARG A 14 21.78 -7.34 1.97
CA ARG A 14 21.46 -7.98 3.25
C ARG A 14 20.12 -8.69 3.06
N PRO A 15 19.96 -9.94 3.53
CA PRO A 15 18.65 -10.57 3.56
C PRO A 15 17.70 -9.65 4.35
N GLY A 16 16.70 -9.10 3.68
CA GLY A 16 15.65 -8.33 4.33
C GLY A 16 14.94 -9.25 5.32
N GLY A 17 15.15 -9.03 6.62
CA GLY A 17 14.40 -9.74 7.65
C GLY A 17 12.90 -9.45 7.52
N PRO A 18 12.02 -10.35 8.00
CA PRO A 18 10.57 -10.30 7.80
C PRO A 18 9.83 -9.18 8.59
N MET A 19 10.53 -8.12 9.01
CA MET A 19 9.91 -6.99 9.68
C MET A 19 9.21 -6.11 8.65
N GLY A 20 7.90 -6.35 8.48
CA GLY A 20 6.99 -5.55 7.68
C GLY A 20 7.14 -4.06 7.97
N GLY A 21 7.22 -3.26 6.92
CA GLY A 21 7.50 -1.83 7.02
C GLY A 21 6.42 -1.10 7.79
N GLY A 22 6.76 -0.62 8.98
CA GLY A 22 5.94 0.34 9.72
C GLY A 22 5.79 1.66 8.95
N PRO A 23 4.77 2.48 9.28
CA PRO A 23 4.59 3.81 8.69
C PRO A 23 5.88 4.62 8.80
N GLY A 24 6.50 4.96 7.66
CA GLY A 24 7.73 5.73 7.61
C GLY A 24 9.03 4.95 7.37
N MET A 25 9.01 3.66 7.05
CA MET A 25 10.23 3.03 6.50
C MET A 25 10.68 3.71 5.21
N PRO A 26 11.97 4.09 5.06
CA PRO A 26 12.53 4.40 3.76
C PRO A 26 12.51 3.12 2.94
N ALA A 27 11.52 3.02 2.06
CA ALA A 27 11.42 1.95 1.11
C ALA A 27 12.69 1.90 0.26
N GLU A 28 13.14 0.69 -0.06
CA GLU A 28 14.22 0.51 -1.00
C GLU A 28 13.81 1.18 -2.32
N LYS A 29 14.64 2.11 -2.81
CA LYS A 29 14.31 2.88 -4.00
C LYS A 29 14.77 2.13 -5.24
N ALA A 30 13.82 1.91 -6.15
CA ALA A 30 14.12 1.46 -7.51
C ALA A 30 15.11 2.41 -8.20
N ARG A 31 16.04 1.87 -8.98
CA ARG A 31 16.93 2.65 -9.85
C ARG A 31 16.13 3.21 -11.03
N ASP A 32 15.23 2.39 -11.58
CA ASP A 32 14.29 2.79 -12.63
C ASP A 32 12.84 2.53 -12.20
N PHE A 33 12.32 3.43 -11.36
CA PHE A 33 10.94 3.37 -10.87
C PHE A 33 9.92 3.31 -12.01
N LYS A 34 10.10 4.16 -13.04
CA LYS A 34 9.13 4.29 -14.14
C LYS A 34 9.15 3.03 -15.01
N GLY A 35 10.33 2.49 -15.32
CA GLY A 35 10.48 1.25 -16.07
C GLY A 35 9.87 0.06 -15.34
N ALA A 36 10.16 -0.11 -14.05
CA ALA A 36 9.62 -1.20 -13.24
C ALA A 36 8.08 -1.18 -13.21
N ILE A 37 7.46 -0.02 -12.92
CA ILE A 37 6.00 0.12 -12.91
C ILE A 37 5.40 -0.13 -14.29
N LEU A 38 6.02 0.37 -15.37
CA LEU A 38 5.52 0.14 -16.73
C LEU A 38 5.58 -1.34 -17.12
N LYS A 39 6.63 -2.07 -16.74
CA LYS A 39 6.75 -3.51 -16.97
C LYS A 39 5.69 -4.27 -16.18
N THR A 40 5.46 -3.92 -14.91
CA THR A 40 4.36 -4.48 -14.11
C THR A 40 3.00 -4.21 -14.75
N ALA A 41 2.77 -3.00 -15.25
CA ALA A 41 1.54 -2.64 -15.98
C ALA A 41 1.36 -3.46 -17.27
N LYS A 42 2.45 -3.78 -17.99
CA LYS A 42 2.40 -4.70 -19.15
C LYS A 42 2.02 -6.13 -18.71
N TYR A 43 2.51 -6.60 -17.57
CA TYR A 43 2.13 -7.90 -16.99
C TYR A 43 0.64 -7.97 -16.61
N LEU A 44 0.05 -6.83 -16.23
CA LEU A 44 -1.38 -6.67 -15.91
C LEU A 44 -2.29 -6.58 -17.15
N LYS A 45 -1.75 -6.34 -18.35
CA LYS A 45 -2.52 -6.13 -19.59
C LYS A 45 -3.55 -7.23 -19.91
N PRO A 46 -3.27 -8.54 -19.69
CA PRO A 46 -4.28 -9.58 -19.91
C PRO A 46 -5.52 -9.45 -19.00
N TYR A 47 -5.40 -8.71 -17.90
CA TYR A 47 -6.44 -8.53 -16.88
C TYR A 47 -7.09 -7.14 -16.91
N THR A 48 -6.85 -6.33 -17.95
CA THR A 48 -7.35 -4.94 -18.00
C THR A 48 -8.86 -4.84 -17.82
N ILE A 49 -9.65 -5.76 -18.39
CA ILE A 49 -11.11 -5.76 -18.23
C ILE A 49 -11.49 -5.98 -16.75
N ALA A 50 -10.87 -6.96 -16.08
CA ALA A 50 -11.12 -7.22 -14.67
C ALA A 50 -10.74 -6.02 -13.80
N ILE A 51 -9.62 -5.35 -14.10
CA ILE A 51 -9.19 -4.14 -13.40
C ILE A 51 -10.18 -2.98 -13.59
N ILE A 52 -10.71 -2.79 -14.80
CA ILE A 52 -11.74 -1.76 -15.07
C ILE A 52 -13.00 -2.06 -14.25
N VAL A 53 -13.43 -3.31 -14.20
CA VAL A 53 -14.57 -3.73 -13.36
C VAL A 53 -14.29 -3.43 -11.88
N VAL A 54 -13.11 -3.79 -11.38
CA VAL A 54 -12.70 -3.47 -9.99
C VAL A 54 -12.78 -1.97 -9.73
N VAL A 55 -12.28 -1.12 -10.63
CA VAL A 55 -12.31 0.35 -10.49
C VAL A 55 -13.75 0.86 -10.42
N ILE A 56 -14.64 0.40 -11.30
CA ILE A 56 -16.05 0.82 -11.32
C ILE A 56 -16.76 0.45 -10.02
N PHE A 57 -16.61 -0.80 -9.57
CA PHE A 57 -17.22 -1.28 -8.34
C PHE A 57 -16.59 -0.64 -7.08
N ALA A 58 -15.28 -0.35 -7.09
CA ALA A 58 -14.60 0.39 -6.03
C ALA A 58 -15.16 1.81 -5.89
N ILE A 59 -15.25 2.55 -7.00
CA ILE A 59 -15.83 3.90 -7.02
C ILE A 59 -17.31 3.85 -6.61
N GLY A 60 -18.09 2.94 -7.20
CA GLY A 60 -19.53 2.80 -6.91
C GLY A 60 -19.80 2.45 -5.44
N SER A 61 -19.07 1.49 -4.88
CA SER A 61 -19.19 1.14 -3.45
C SER A 61 -18.87 2.34 -2.55
N THR A 62 -17.86 3.12 -2.92
CA THR A 62 -17.40 4.29 -2.17
C THR A 62 -18.42 5.43 -2.23
N VAL A 63 -18.95 5.75 -3.41
CA VAL A 63 -19.98 6.78 -3.59
C VAL A 63 -21.24 6.44 -2.78
N LEU A 64 -21.67 5.17 -2.81
CA LEU A 64 -22.81 4.71 -2.02
C LEU A 64 -22.54 4.80 -0.51
N ALA A 65 -21.36 4.38 -0.05
CA ALA A 65 -20.99 4.48 1.37
C ALA A 65 -20.97 5.93 1.85
N VAL A 66 -20.44 6.84 1.02
CA VAL A 66 -20.37 8.27 1.29
C VAL A 66 -21.75 8.95 1.23
N ALA A 67 -22.74 8.39 0.53
CA ALA A 67 -24.12 8.89 0.59
C ALA A 67 -24.82 8.61 1.93
N GLY A 68 -24.38 7.58 2.67
CA GLY A 68 -25.00 7.10 3.90
C GLY A 68 -25.25 8.17 4.97
N PRO A 69 -24.25 8.98 5.37
CA PRO A 69 -24.43 10.02 6.39
C PRO A 69 -25.51 11.05 6.02
N LYS A 70 -25.64 11.44 4.75
CA LYS A 70 -26.69 12.38 4.29
C LYS A 70 -28.08 11.77 4.42
N VAL A 71 -28.25 10.51 3.99
CA VAL A 71 -29.54 9.80 4.12
C VAL A 71 -29.89 9.58 5.60
N LEU A 72 -28.91 9.22 6.43
CA LEU A 72 -29.11 9.14 7.88
C LEU A 72 -29.52 10.48 8.49
N GLY A 73 -28.97 11.60 8.00
CA GLY A 73 -29.39 12.95 8.38
C GLY A 73 -30.87 13.23 8.09
N GLN A 74 -31.46 12.61 7.05
CA GLN A 74 -32.89 12.78 6.75
C GLN A 74 -33.78 12.19 7.85
N ILE A 75 -33.36 11.09 8.49
CA ILE A 75 -34.06 10.53 9.64
C ILE A 75 -34.08 11.54 10.79
N THR A 76 -32.93 12.15 11.09
CA THR A 76 -32.81 13.17 12.13
C THR A 76 -33.65 14.41 11.82
N ASN A 77 -33.68 14.83 10.55
CA ASN A 77 -34.53 15.93 10.09
C ASN A 77 -36.01 15.61 10.32
N GLN A 78 -36.43 14.39 9.96
CA GLN A 78 -37.82 13.92 10.11
C GLN A 78 -38.24 13.86 11.59
N ILE A 79 -37.40 13.27 12.45
CA ILE A 79 -37.66 13.17 13.90
C ILE A 79 -37.72 14.57 14.53
N SER A 80 -36.78 15.45 14.15
CA SER A 80 -36.73 16.82 14.67
C SER A 80 -37.96 17.62 14.24
N GLU A 81 -38.36 17.50 12.98
CA GLU A 81 -39.57 18.15 12.44
C GLU A 81 -40.84 17.65 13.14
N ASP A 82 -41.00 16.33 13.29
CA ASP A 82 -42.16 15.75 13.95
C ASP A 82 -42.22 16.14 15.45
N TYR A 83 -41.07 16.17 16.14
CA TYR A 83 -40.98 16.61 17.54
C TYR A 83 -41.37 18.09 17.71
N VAL A 84 -40.87 18.98 16.85
CA VAL A 84 -41.20 20.41 16.89
C VAL A 84 -42.69 20.62 16.62
N ARG A 85 -43.30 19.86 15.68
CA ARG A 85 -44.75 19.88 15.43
C ARG A 85 -45.56 19.46 16.65
N MET A 86 -45.13 18.41 17.37
CA MET A 86 -45.77 17.97 18.61
C MET A 86 -45.73 19.02 19.70
N GLN A 87 -44.56 19.62 19.94
CA GLN A 87 -44.39 20.68 20.92
C GLN A 87 -45.20 21.94 20.56
N PHE A 88 -45.26 22.28 19.27
CA PHE A 88 -46.08 23.39 18.79
C PHE A 88 -47.58 23.14 19.02
N TYR A 89 -48.07 21.94 18.69
CA TYR A 89 -49.46 21.55 18.96
C TYR A 89 -49.79 21.62 20.44
N GLU A 90 -48.95 21.03 21.31
CA GLU A 90 -49.15 21.04 22.76
C GLU A 90 -49.17 22.46 23.31
N ASN A 91 -48.21 23.31 22.95
CA ASN A 91 -48.13 24.69 23.40
C ASN A 91 -49.36 25.52 22.97
N VAL A 92 -49.82 25.37 21.73
CA VAL A 92 -51.03 26.03 21.25
C VAL A 92 -52.26 25.52 21.99
N THR A 93 -52.42 24.20 22.14
CA THR A 93 -53.60 23.62 22.80
C THR A 93 -53.69 23.87 24.30
N GLU A 94 -52.56 23.95 25.02
CA GLU A 94 -52.53 24.28 26.46
C GLU A 94 -52.88 25.74 26.74
N ASN A 95 -52.57 26.65 25.81
CA ASN A 95 -52.84 28.09 25.94
C ASN A 95 -54.23 28.50 25.42
N LEU A 96 -55.02 27.56 24.87
CA LEU A 96 -56.40 27.82 24.48
C LEU A 96 -57.32 27.89 25.72
N PRO A 97 -58.32 28.80 25.74
CA PRO A 97 -59.32 28.84 26.80
C PRO A 97 -60.04 27.49 26.97
N ALA A 98 -60.36 27.12 28.20
CA ALA A 98 -61.05 25.85 28.48
C ALA A 98 -62.40 25.77 27.73
N GLY A 99 -62.57 24.74 26.90
CA GLY A 99 -63.80 24.50 26.11
C GLY A 99 -63.76 25.01 24.66
N THR A 100 -62.64 25.58 24.21
CA THR A 100 -62.47 26.01 22.81
C THR A 100 -62.23 24.78 21.91
N VAL A 101 -63.10 24.57 20.92
CA VAL A 101 -62.92 23.52 19.90
C VAL A 101 -62.51 24.20 18.60
N LEU A 102 -61.32 23.88 18.09
CA LEU A 102 -60.84 24.40 16.81
C LEU A 102 -61.71 23.85 15.66
N PRO A 103 -62.13 24.67 14.69
CA PRO A 103 -62.81 24.20 13.50
C PRO A 103 -61.98 23.14 12.75
N PRO A 104 -62.60 22.10 12.16
CA PRO A 104 -61.86 21.15 11.34
C PRO A 104 -61.24 21.86 10.13
N GLY A 105 -59.99 21.52 9.83
CA GLY A 105 -59.16 22.14 8.81
C GLY A 105 -58.38 23.38 9.28
N THR A 106 -58.42 23.72 10.58
CA THR A 106 -57.64 24.86 11.11
C THR A 106 -56.14 24.59 10.93
N THR A 107 -55.46 25.50 10.24
CA THR A 107 -54.02 25.43 10.01
C THR A 107 -53.24 26.26 11.03
N GLY A 108 -51.93 26.02 11.14
CA GLY A 108 -51.06 26.87 11.96
C GLY A 108 -51.08 28.33 11.53
N GLU A 109 -51.29 28.62 10.24
CA GLU A 109 -51.48 29.97 9.72
C GLU A 109 -52.77 30.62 10.24
N ASP A 110 -53.87 29.88 10.28
CA ASP A 110 -55.15 30.37 10.82
C ASP A 110 -55.06 30.68 12.32
N ILE A 111 -54.32 29.87 13.07
CA ILE A 111 -54.08 30.09 14.50
C ILE A 111 -53.21 31.33 14.72
N LEU A 112 -52.12 31.46 13.96
CA LEU A 112 -51.24 32.64 14.03
C LEU A 112 -51.97 33.94 13.65
N ALA A 113 -52.94 33.89 12.74
CA ALA A 113 -53.77 35.03 12.39
C ALA A 113 -54.75 35.45 13.50
N GLN A 114 -55.13 34.54 14.40
CA GLN A 114 -56.08 34.77 15.49
C GLN A 114 -55.41 35.14 16.83
N LEU A 115 -54.09 34.98 16.94
CA LEU A 115 -53.33 35.36 18.14
C LEU A 115 -53.23 36.88 18.29
N PRO A 116 -53.30 37.43 19.52
CA PRO A 116 -53.01 38.84 19.77
C PRO A 116 -51.55 39.19 19.40
N GLU A 117 -51.27 40.44 19.01
CA GLU A 117 -49.99 40.83 18.41
C GLU A 117 -48.76 40.51 19.27
N ASP A 118 -48.89 40.60 20.59
CA ASP A 118 -47.86 40.27 21.56
C ASP A 118 -47.52 38.77 21.58
N ALA A 119 -48.55 37.91 21.58
CA ALA A 119 -48.39 36.46 21.48
C ALA A 119 -47.84 36.05 20.10
N ARG A 120 -48.32 36.70 19.03
CA ARG A 120 -47.86 36.44 17.66
C ARG A 120 -46.38 36.81 17.48
N ALA A 121 -45.95 37.98 17.97
CA ALA A 121 -44.55 38.40 17.90
C ALA A 121 -43.62 37.44 18.68
N GLY A 122 -44.02 37.03 19.90
CA GLY A 122 -43.29 36.04 20.68
C GLY A 122 -43.24 34.66 20.01
N PHE A 123 -44.29 34.25 19.29
CA PHE A 123 -44.29 33.03 18.51
C PHE A 123 -43.39 33.13 17.28
N GLU A 124 -43.46 34.22 16.53
CA GLU A 124 -42.63 34.44 15.33
C GLU A 124 -41.14 34.53 15.65
N GLU A 125 -40.76 35.02 16.84
CA GLU A 125 -39.38 35.07 17.33
C GLU A 125 -38.83 33.72 17.82
N ASN A 126 -39.69 32.87 18.41
CA ASN A 126 -39.29 31.58 19.00
C ASN A 126 -39.38 30.39 18.04
N ILE A 127 -40.02 30.53 16.88
CA ILE A 127 -40.05 29.49 15.85
C ILE A 127 -38.74 29.54 15.04
N PRO A 128 -37.92 28.47 15.04
CA PRO A 128 -36.75 28.44 14.18
C PRO A 128 -37.18 28.54 12.71
N GLU A 129 -36.52 29.41 11.94
CA GLU A 129 -36.87 29.66 10.52
C GLU A 129 -36.93 28.36 9.71
N ALA A 130 -36.09 27.38 10.07
CA ALA A 130 -36.04 26.04 9.45
C ALA A 130 -37.38 25.28 9.44
N TYR A 131 -38.24 25.51 10.44
CA TYR A 131 -39.50 24.77 10.62
C TYR A 131 -40.74 25.62 10.33
N ARG A 132 -40.58 26.92 10.05
CA ARG A 132 -41.69 27.88 9.95
C ARG A 132 -42.76 27.45 8.95
N ASP A 133 -42.36 27.11 7.72
CA ASP A 133 -43.29 26.67 6.66
C ASP A 133 -44.03 25.36 7.04
N SER A 134 -43.31 24.45 7.70
CA SER A 134 -43.83 23.16 8.15
C SER A 134 -44.87 23.31 9.26
N LEU A 135 -44.69 24.28 10.15
CA LEU A 135 -45.61 24.60 11.24
C LEU A 135 -46.84 25.37 10.75
N LEU A 136 -46.66 26.33 9.83
CA LEU A 136 -47.77 27.12 9.27
C LEU A 136 -48.78 26.24 8.51
N LYS A 137 -48.28 25.27 7.73
CA LYS A 137 -49.12 24.35 6.94
C LYS A 137 -49.67 23.17 7.72
N MET A 138 -49.37 23.08 9.01
CA MET A 138 -49.79 21.98 9.85
C MET A 138 -51.29 22.09 10.17
N SER A 139 -52.05 21.00 9.98
CA SER A 139 -53.44 20.91 10.45
C SER A 139 -53.50 20.57 11.94
N PHE A 140 -54.49 21.14 12.62
CA PHE A 140 -54.80 20.91 14.04
C PHE A 140 -55.93 19.90 14.27
N ASP A 141 -56.34 19.14 13.24
CA ASP A 141 -57.43 18.17 13.33
C ASP A 141 -57.09 16.96 14.22
N GLU A 142 -55.83 16.53 14.17
CA GLU A 142 -55.32 15.41 14.96
C GLU A 142 -53.99 15.76 15.61
N LYS A 143 -53.76 15.24 16.82
CA LYS A 143 -52.47 15.39 17.50
C LYS A 143 -51.36 14.79 16.61
N PRO A 144 -50.36 15.57 16.19
CA PRO A 144 -49.25 15.05 15.39
C PRO A 144 -48.51 13.95 16.15
N LYS A 145 -48.03 12.95 15.42
CA LYS A 145 -47.24 11.83 15.94
C LYS A 145 -45.95 11.70 15.12
N ILE A 146 -44.97 10.99 15.67
CA ILE A 146 -43.77 10.62 14.91
C ILE A 146 -44.22 9.75 13.74
N ARG A 147 -43.88 10.15 12.52
CA ARG A 147 -44.24 9.42 11.30
C ARG A 147 -43.25 8.29 11.06
N PHE A 148 -43.46 7.17 11.76
CA PHE A 148 -42.62 5.99 11.66
C PHE A 148 -42.58 5.40 10.24
N ASP A 149 -43.66 5.52 9.45
CA ASP A 149 -43.70 5.04 8.06
C ASP A 149 -42.64 5.73 7.17
N ILE A 150 -42.43 7.03 7.36
CA ILE A 150 -41.41 7.79 6.63
C ILE A 150 -40.01 7.37 7.10
N ILE A 151 -39.83 7.24 8.41
CA ILE A 151 -38.55 6.83 9.01
C ILE A 151 -38.17 5.42 8.55
N GLU A 152 -39.12 4.49 8.51
CA GLU A 152 -38.92 3.12 8.02
C GLU A 152 -38.46 3.12 6.56
N ASN A 153 -39.12 3.87 5.68
CA ASN A 153 -38.73 3.98 4.28
C ASN A 153 -37.32 4.56 4.10
N ILE A 154 -36.95 5.59 4.88
CA ILE A 154 -35.59 6.15 4.84
C ILE A 154 -34.57 5.14 5.39
N ALA A 155 -34.91 4.43 6.47
CA ALA A 155 -34.04 3.40 7.06
C ALA A 155 -33.83 2.21 6.12
N LEU A 156 -34.88 1.75 5.43
CA LEU A 156 -34.79 0.70 4.40
C LEU A 156 -33.97 1.15 3.20
N THR A 157 -34.10 2.41 2.79
CA THR A 157 -33.27 3.00 1.73
C THR A 157 -31.80 3.03 2.15
N LEU A 158 -31.50 3.47 3.37
CA LEU A 158 -30.15 3.48 3.93
C LEU A 158 -29.56 2.06 4.02
N LEU A 159 -30.34 1.10 4.51
CA LEU A 159 -29.95 -0.31 4.58
C LEU A 159 -29.63 -0.86 3.18
N THR A 160 -30.47 -0.55 2.20
CA THR A 160 -30.24 -0.96 0.81
C THR A 160 -28.96 -0.36 0.25
N ILE A 161 -28.70 0.94 0.48
CA ILE A 161 -27.45 1.60 0.08
C ILE A 161 -26.23 0.89 0.68
N TYR A 162 -26.27 0.56 1.97
CA TYR A 162 -25.16 -0.14 2.63
C TYR A 162 -24.98 -1.58 2.14
N ILE A 163 -26.06 -2.33 1.92
CA ILE A 163 -25.98 -3.68 1.37
C ILE A 163 -25.40 -3.66 -0.05
N VAL A 164 -25.85 -2.75 -0.91
CA VAL A 164 -25.35 -2.62 -2.29
C VAL A 164 -23.88 -2.15 -2.27
N SER A 165 -23.53 -1.20 -1.41
CA SER A 165 -22.14 -0.76 -1.23
C SER A 165 -21.24 -1.92 -0.78
N ALA A 166 -21.68 -2.70 0.21
CA ALA A 166 -20.95 -3.86 0.71
C ALA A 166 -20.80 -4.94 -0.37
N LEU A 167 -21.85 -5.21 -1.14
CA LEU A 167 -21.82 -6.14 -2.27
C LEU A 167 -20.81 -5.69 -3.33
N PHE A 168 -20.81 -4.40 -3.69
CA PHE A 168 -19.86 -3.87 -4.66
C PHE A 168 -18.41 -3.94 -4.17
N SER A 169 -18.19 -3.62 -2.89
CA SER A 169 -16.89 -3.74 -2.23
C SER A 169 -16.41 -5.19 -2.17
N TYR A 170 -17.32 -6.14 -1.95
CA TYR A 170 -17.02 -7.56 -1.97
C TYR A 170 -16.65 -8.04 -3.38
N ILE A 171 -17.45 -7.70 -4.40
CA ILE A 171 -17.20 -8.08 -5.80
C ILE A 171 -15.83 -7.57 -6.27
N GLN A 172 -15.52 -6.28 -6.05
CA GLN A 172 -14.24 -5.73 -6.46
C GLN A 172 -13.05 -6.34 -5.71
N SER A 173 -13.20 -6.61 -4.41
CA SER A 173 -12.16 -7.29 -3.62
C SER A 173 -11.92 -8.73 -4.10
N PHE A 174 -12.99 -9.46 -4.40
CA PHE A 174 -12.92 -10.83 -4.89
C PHE A 174 -12.24 -10.91 -6.26
N ILE A 175 -12.65 -10.06 -7.21
CA ILE A 175 -12.05 -10.00 -8.54
C ILE A 175 -10.57 -9.61 -8.43
N MET A 176 -10.24 -8.60 -7.64
CA MET A 176 -8.86 -8.13 -7.51
C MET A 176 -7.96 -9.18 -6.87
N SER A 177 -8.44 -9.90 -5.85
CA SER A 177 -7.71 -11.03 -5.25
C SER A 177 -7.45 -12.15 -6.27
N GLY A 178 -8.44 -12.47 -7.11
CA GLY A 178 -8.26 -13.44 -8.18
C GLY A 178 -7.22 -12.98 -9.23
N VAL A 179 -7.23 -11.71 -9.62
CA VAL A 179 -6.26 -11.14 -10.55
C VAL A 179 -4.85 -11.18 -9.97
N THR A 180 -4.67 -10.76 -8.72
CA THR A 180 -3.33 -10.71 -8.10
C THR A 180 -2.74 -12.10 -7.91
N GLN A 181 -3.55 -13.09 -7.52
CA GLN A 181 -3.08 -14.47 -7.41
C GLN A 181 -2.67 -15.07 -8.75
N LYS A 182 -3.41 -14.80 -9.84
CA LYS A 182 -3.02 -15.24 -11.18
C LYS A 182 -1.71 -14.60 -11.65
N ILE A 183 -1.48 -13.33 -11.30
CA ILE A 183 -0.24 -12.63 -11.62
C ILE A 183 0.93 -13.21 -10.84
N THR A 184 0.76 -13.46 -9.55
CA THR A 184 1.79 -14.12 -8.72
C THR A 184 2.11 -15.52 -9.21
N TYR A 185 1.10 -16.31 -9.58
CA TYR A 185 1.31 -17.60 -10.21
C TYR A 185 2.16 -17.48 -11.47
N ARG A 186 1.82 -16.55 -12.37
CA ARG A 186 2.57 -16.32 -13.61
C ARG A 186 4.01 -15.86 -13.34
N PHE A 187 4.23 -14.95 -12.40
CA PHE A 187 5.59 -14.57 -12.00
C PHE A 187 6.40 -15.78 -11.52
N ARG A 188 5.83 -16.61 -10.65
CA ARG A 188 6.51 -17.82 -10.15
C ARG A 188 6.75 -18.83 -11.26
N GLU A 189 5.82 -18.98 -12.20
CA GLU A 189 5.98 -19.83 -13.38
C GLU A 189 7.12 -19.35 -14.29
N ASP A 190 7.13 -18.05 -14.63
CA ASP A 190 8.14 -17.44 -15.49
C ASP A 190 9.53 -17.52 -14.84
N ILE A 191 9.63 -17.23 -13.54
CA ILE A 191 10.86 -17.38 -12.76
C ILE A 191 11.32 -18.84 -12.75
N SER A 192 10.41 -19.78 -12.50
CA SER A 192 10.75 -21.21 -12.46
C SER A 192 11.25 -21.71 -13.82
N LYS A 193 10.66 -21.27 -14.93
CA LYS A 193 11.14 -21.58 -16.29
C LYS A 193 12.51 -20.95 -16.55
N LYS A 194 12.72 -19.72 -16.07
CA LYS A 194 13.97 -18.98 -16.25
C LYS A 194 15.14 -19.59 -15.48
N ILE A 195 14.93 -20.10 -14.26
CA ILE A 195 15.97 -20.77 -13.45
C ILE A 195 16.68 -21.87 -14.24
N GLY A 196 15.93 -22.68 -15.00
CA GLY A 196 16.51 -23.77 -15.80
C GLY A 196 17.23 -23.34 -17.09
N ARG A 197 17.25 -22.04 -17.41
CA ARG A 197 17.86 -21.51 -18.64
C ARG A 197 18.96 -20.49 -18.38
N ILE A 198 19.14 -20.05 -17.14
CA ILE A 198 20.19 -19.09 -16.79
C ILE A 198 21.52 -19.83 -16.66
N PRO A 199 22.64 -19.26 -17.16
CA PRO A 199 23.96 -19.86 -17.03
C PRO A 199 24.38 -20.12 -15.58
N LEU A 200 25.08 -21.23 -15.34
CA LEU A 200 25.63 -21.57 -14.01
C LEU A 200 26.46 -20.43 -13.41
N ARG A 201 27.16 -19.66 -14.26
CA ARG A 201 27.93 -18.46 -13.88
C ARG A 201 27.11 -17.45 -13.08
N TYR A 202 25.83 -17.26 -13.39
CA TYR A 202 24.96 -16.36 -12.65
C TYR A 202 24.82 -16.81 -11.20
N PHE A 203 24.55 -18.12 -10.99
CA PHE A 203 24.37 -18.72 -9.68
C PHE A 203 25.67 -18.71 -8.86
N ASP A 204 26.83 -18.95 -9.50
CA ASP A 204 28.13 -18.90 -8.83
C ASP A 204 28.53 -17.47 -8.41
N SER A 205 27.96 -16.45 -9.06
CA SER A 205 28.22 -15.04 -8.76
C SER A 205 27.30 -14.42 -7.71
N ARG A 206 26.24 -15.13 -7.31
CA ARG A 206 25.18 -14.64 -6.41
C ARG A 206 24.98 -15.60 -5.24
N THR A 207 24.39 -15.11 -4.15
CA THR A 207 24.02 -15.99 -3.04
C THR A 207 22.71 -16.69 -3.36
N HIS A 208 22.60 -17.98 -3.01
CA HIS A 208 21.36 -18.74 -3.15
C HIS A 208 20.16 -18.05 -2.45
N GLY A 209 20.42 -17.38 -1.32
CA GLY A 209 19.42 -16.60 -0.59
C GLY A 209 18.88 -15.38 -1.33
N ASP A 210 19.73 -14.66 -2.09
CA ASP A 210 19.28 -13.52 -2.93
C ASP A 210 18.28 -14.00 -3.99
N ILE A 211 18.60 -15.10 -4.66
CA ILE A 211 17.74 -15.70 -5.69
C ILE A 211 16.42 -16.17 -5.09
N LEU A 212 16.45 -16.89 -3.96
CA LEU A 212 15.25 -17.35 -3.29
C LEU A 212 14.34 -16.17 -2.89
N SER A 213 14.92 -15.09 -2.36
CA SER A 213 14.17 -13.88 -1.98
C SER A 213 13.47 -13.21 -3.17
N ARG A 214 14.05 -13.30 -4.39
CA ARG A 214 13.39 -12.78 -5.61
C ARG A 214 12.16 -13.60 -5.98
N VAL A 215 12.21 -14.92 -5.78
CA VAL A 215 11.10 -15.82 -6.08
C VAL A 215 9.99 -15.70 -5.05
N THR A 216 10.34 -15.50 -3.78
CA THR A 216 9.40 -15.46 -2.66
C THR A 216 9.02 -14.02 -2.30
N ASN A 217 9.89 -13.33 -1.57
CA ASN A 217 9.61 -12.05 -0.93
C ASN A 217 9.27 -10.93 -1.93
N ASP A 218 9.99 -10.86 -3.05
CA ASP A 218 9.78 -9.78 -4.03
C ASP A 218 8.45 -9.97 -4.79
N VAL A 219 8.17 -11.20 -5.21
CA VAL A 219 6.88 -11.55 -5.84
C VAL A 219 5.72 -11.33 -4.87
N ASP A 220 5.90 -11.66 -3.59
CA ASP A 220 4.87 -11.44 -2.57
C ASP A 220 4.68 -9.95 -2.27
N THR A 221 5.74 -9.15 -2.28
CA THR A 221 5.67 -7.69 -2.17
C THR A 221 4.88 -7.09 -3.32
N ILE A 222 5.09 -7.57 -4.55
CA ILE A 222 4.32 -7.16 -5.73
C ILE A 222 2.84 -7.59 -5.56
N ASN A 223 2.57 -8.81 -5.08
CA ASN A 223 1.22 -9.31 -4.84
C ASN A 223 0.44 -8.42 -3.87
N GLN A 224 0.97 -8.22 -2.67
CA GLN A 224 0.33 -7.45 -1.61
C GLN A 224 0.02 -6.02 -2.07
N SER A 225 0.97 -5.41 -2.76
CA SER A 225 0.85 -4.03 -3.22
C SER A 225 -0.17 -3.87 -4.35
N LEU A 226 -0.20 -4.81 -5.30
CA LEU A 226 -1.22 -4.82 -6.35
C LEU A 226 -2.61 -5.09 -5.75
N GLY A 227 -2.74 -6.04 -4.81
CA GLY A 227 -4.05 -6.45 -4.29
C GLY A 227 -4.67 -5.43 -3.33
N GLN A 228 -3.87 -4.88 -2.42
CA GLN A 228 -4.37 -4.00 -1.38
C GLN A 228 -4.15 -2.52 -1.70
N SER A 229 -2.93 -2.12 -2.04
CA SER A 229 -2.58 -0.69 -2.14
C SER A 229 -3.22 -0.01 -3.34
N LEU A 230 -3.32 -0.69 -4.48
CA LEU A 230 -3.93 -0.13 -5.68
C LEU A 230 -5.43 0.12 -5.47
N THR A 231 -6.13 -0.88 -4.93
CA THR A 231 -7.54 -0.77 -4.53
C THR A 231 -7.74 0.33 -3.50
N GLN A 232 -6.90 0.36 -2.46
CA GLN A 232 -6.97 1.36 -1.40
C GLN A 232 -6.73 2.78 -1.92
N MET A 233 -5.85 2.96 -2.91
CA MET A 233 -5.62 4.26 -3.53
C MET A 233 -6.87 4.73 -4.28
N LEU A 234 -7.49 3.85 -5.06
CA LEU A 234 -8.73 4.14 -5.79
C LEU A 234 -9.87 4.51 -4.84
N THR A 235 -10.08 3.71 -3.78
CA THR A 235 -11.10 4.00 -2.78
C THR A 235 -10.78 5.29 -2.04
N SER A 236 -9.52 5.55 -1.65
CA SER A 236 -9.13 6.78 -0.95
C SER A 236 -9.43 8.04 -1.77
N ILE A 237 -9.04 8.04 -3.05
CA ILE A 237 -9.30 9.17 -3.95
C ILE A 237 -10.82 9.35 -4.14
N SER A 238 -11.54 8.25 -4.37
CA SER A 238 -13.00 8.26 -4.53
C SER A 238 -13.71 8.76 -3.27
N THR A 239 -13.23 8.40 -2.09
CA THR A 239 -13.76 8.84 -0.80
C THR A 239 -13.54 10.34 -0.61
N ILE A 240 -12.32 10.85 -0.89
CA ILE A 240 -12.03 12.29 -0.78
C ILE A 240 -12.95 13.08 -1.72
N VAL A 241 -13.01 12.68 -2.99
CA VAL A 241 -13.84 13.36 -4.01
C VAL A 241 -15.32 13.25 -3.65
N GLY A 242 -15.78 12.06 -3.28
CA GLY A 242 -17.17 11.82 -2.90
C GLY A 242 -17.60 12.65 -1.69
N ILE A 243 -16.79 12.66 -0.62
CA ILE A 243 -17.09 13.44 0.59
C ILE A 243 -17.10 14.93 0.26
N PHE A 244 -16.12 15.39 -0.51
CA PHE A 244 -16.04 16.80 -0.92
C PHE A 244 -17.28 17.23 -1.70
N VAL A 245 -17.73 16.43 -2.67
CA VAL A 245 -18.97 16.68 -3.41
C VAL A 245 -20.17 16.71 -2.47
N MET A 246 -20.31 15.71 -1.58
CA MET A 246 -21.43 15.65 -0.64
C MET A 246 -21.46 16.85 0.32
N MET A 247 -20.29 17.28 0.83
CA MET A 247 -20.17 18.49 1.65
C MET A 247 -20.65 19.74 0.92
N LEU A 248 -20.25 19.94 -0.35
CA LEU A 248 -20.72 21.06 -1.17
C LEU A 248 -22.24 21.02 -1.42
N THR A 249 -22.83 19.83 -1.57
CA THR A 249 -24.30 19.70 -1.73
C THR A 249 -25.09 20.06 -0.47
N ILE A 250 -24.45 20.09 0.71
CA ILE A 250 -25.09 20.44 1.97
C ILE A 250 -24.88 21.92 2.28
N SER A 251 -23.62 22.37 2.36
CA SER A 251 -23.29 23.77 2.65
C SER A 251 -21.85 24.06 2.25
N TRP A 252 -21.68 25.05 1.38
CA TRP A 252 -20.35 25.53 1.00
C TRP A 252 -19.65 26.25 2.17
N GLN A 253 -20.39 26.88 3.09
CA GLN A 253 -19.80 27.57 4.24
C GLN A 253 -19.16 26.60 5.23
N MET A 254 -19.86 25.51 5.59
CA MET A 254 -19.29 24.45 6.44
C MET A 254 -18.14 23.71 5.74
N THR A 255 -18.21 23.59 4.42
CA THR A 255 -17.13 23.02 3.60
C THR A 255 -15.87 23.86 3.70
N LEU A 256 -15.97 25.19 3.61
CA LEU A 256 -14.83 26.09 3.72
C LEU A 256 -14.12 25.95 5.07
N VAL A 257 -14.87 25.87 6.18
CA VAL A 257 -14.31 25.64 7.53
C VAL A 257 -13.51 24.34 7.57
N THR A 258 -14.05 23.27 6.98
CA THR A 258 -13.36 21.97 6.94
C THR A 258 -12.12 22.02 6.04
N LEU A 259 -12.20 22.69 4.89
CA LEU A 259 -11.05 22.88 4.01
C LEU A 259 -9.92 23.67 4.68
N VAL A 260 -10.20 24.58 5.61
CA VAL A 260 -9.16 25.29 6.38
C VAL A 260 -8.44 24.35 7.36
N THR A 261 -9.10 23.29 7.86
CA THR A 261 -8.44 22.29 8.71
C THR A 261 -7.42 21.43 7.94
N LEU A 262 -7.59 21.30 6.62
CA LEU A 262 -6.71 20.51 5.76
C LEU A 262 -5.26 21.04 5.70
N PRO A 263 -4.96 22.31 5.34
CA PRO A 263 -3.60 22.82 5.34
C PRO A 263 -2.97 22.79 6.74
N ILE A 264 -3.77 23.01 7.80
CA ILE A 264 -3.30 22.86 9.19
C ILE A 264 -2.85 21.42 9.44
N ALA A 265 -3.64 20.42 9.00
CA ALA A 265 -3.27 19.01 9.05
C ALA A 265 -1.99 18.71 8.28
N LEU A 266 -1.91 19.12 7.02
CA LEU A 266 -0.74 18.87 6.18
C LEU A 266 0.54 19.49 6.75
N ILE A 267 0.46 20.70 7.31
CA ILE A 267 1.61 21.37 7.94
C ILE A 267 2.04 20.62 9.20
N LEU A 268 1.12 20.34 10.13
CA LEU A 268 1.45 19.68 11.39
C LEU A 268 1.97 18.25 11.16
N ILE A 269 1.30 17.49 10.29
CA ILE A 269 1.74 16.14 9.90
C ILE A 269 3.09 16.21 9.20
N GLY A 270 3.29 17.13 8.25
CA GLY A 270 4.55 17.30 7.54
C GLY A 270 5.72 17.60 8.48
N LEU A 271 5.51 18.46 9.49
CA LEU A 271 6.51 18.76 10.52
C LEU A 271 6.88 17.53 11.35
N VAL A 272 5.87 16.74 11.75
CA VAL A 272 6.07 15.50 12.53
C VAL A 272 6.77 14.44 11.70
N ILE A 273 6.33 14.20 10.46
CA ILE A 273 6.96 13.24 9.54
C ILE A 273 8.43 13.61 9.32
N LYS A 274 8.73 14.88 9.06
CA LYS A 274 10.11 15.34 8.82
C LYS A 274 11.02 15.05 10.02
N ARG A 275 10.52 15.20 11.25
CA ARG A 275 11.28 14.85 12.47
C ARG A 275 11.35 13.35 12.70
N SER A 276 10.22 12.65 12.57
CA SER A 276 10.14 11.19 12.73
C SER A 276 11.11 10.47 11.79
N GLN A 277 11.10 10.81 10.49
CA GLN A 277 11.98 10.24 9.47
C GLN A 277 13.47 10.34 9.82
N LYS A 278 13.92 11.47 10.38
CA LYS A 278 15.31 11.65 10.80
C LYS A 278 15.73 10.63 11.87
N PHE A 279 14.90 10.45 12.90
CA PHE A 279 15.18 9.49 13.97
C PHE A 279 14.96 8.05 13.53
N PHE A 280 13.97 7.82 12.67
CA PHE A 280 13.70 6.52 12.08
C PHE A 280 14.89 6.01 11.25
N ALA A 281 15.50 6.88 10.43
CA ALA A 281 16.70 6.53 9.67
C ALA A 281 17.88 6.16 10.58
N SER A 282 18.09 6.92 11.67
CA SER A 282 19.10 6.60 12.69
C SER A 282 18.81 5.28 13.39
N GLN A 283 17.54 5.01 13.74
CA GLN A 283 17.12 3.76 14.35
C GLN A 283 17.41 2.57 13.44
N GLN A 284 17.07 2.68 12.15
CA GLN A 284 17.31 1.60 11.18
C GLN A 284 18.81 1.32 10.98
N GLN A 285 19.64 2.36 11.03
CA GLN A 285 21.09 2.19 11.01
C GLN A 285 21.58 1.41 12.25
N SER A 286 21.16 1.80 13.45
CA SER A 286 21.53 1.10 14.68
C SER A 286 21.00 -0.34 14.72
N ILE A 287 19.82 -0.62 14.15
CA ILE A 287 19.30 -1.99 13.95
C ILE A 287 20.24 -2.79 13.04
N GLY A 288 20.73 -2.19 11.95
CA GLY A 288 21.69 -2.83 11.05
C GLY A 288 23.03 -3.11 11.72
N GLU A 289 23.50 -2.23 12.59
CA GLU A 289 24.74 -2.39 13.35
C GLU A 289 24.60 -3.44 14.46
N ILE A 290 23.49 -3.43 15.20
CA ILE A 290 23.25 -4.41 16.26
C ILE A 290 23.06 -5.81 15.68
N GLY A 291 22.31 -5.93 14.58
CA GLY A 291 22.11 -7.19 13.87
C GLY A 291 23.43 -7.76 13.35
N GLY A 292 24.25 -6.91 12.71
CA GLY A 292 25.58 -7.32 12.23
C GLY A 292 26.53 -7.74 13.35
N HIS A 293 26.55 -7.01 14.48
CA HIS A 293 27.35 -7.39 15.64
C HIS A 293 26.89 -8.73 16.23
N VAL A 294 25.58 -8.94 16.36
CA VAL A 294 25.03 -10.21 16.84
C VAL A 294 25.42 -11.36 15.90
N GLU A 295 25.23 -11.21 14.59
CA GLU A 295 25.58 -12.21 13.59
C GLU A 295 27.08 -12.58 13.63
N GLU A 296 27.96 -11.58 13.70
CA GLU A 296 29.42 -11.76 13.80
C GLU A 296 29.81 -12.52 15.09
N MET A 297 29.17 -12.20 16.22
CA MET A 297 29.49 -12.82 17.51
C MET A 297 28.97 -14.26 17.62
N TYR A 298 27.83 -14.58 17.02
CA TYR A 298 27.33 -15.95 16.97
C TYR A 298 28.10 -16.81 15.96
N ALA A 299 28.40 -16.29 14.76
CA ALA A 299 29.21 -16.98 13.77
C ALA A 299 30.65 -17.22 14.27
N GLY A 300 31.21 -16.22 14.96
CA GLY A 300 32.55 -16.27 15.56
C GLY A 300 32.57 -16.73 17.02
N HIS A 301 31.53 -17.37 17.54
CA HIS A 301 31.37 -17.64 18.97
C HIS A 301 32.58 -18.37 19.58
N THR A 302 33.09 -19.40 18.89
CA THR A 302 34.27 -20.15 19.33
C THR A 302 35.51 -19.27 19.42
N VAL A 303 35.73 -18.41 18.42
CA VAL A 303 36.87 -17.47 18.41
C VAL A 303 36.72 -16.46 19.55
N MET A 304 35.54 -15.89 19.70
CA MET A 304 35.26 -14.94 20.78
C MET A 304 35.54 -15.55 22.16
N LYS A 305 35.13 -16.81 22.38
CA LYS A 305 35.42 -17.57 23.61
C LYS A 305 36.91 -17.85 23.81
N LEU A 306 37.62 -18.31 22.78
CA LEU A 306 39.05 -18.63 22.85
C LEU A 306 39.93 -17.42 23.20
N PHE A 307 39.48 -16.22 22.81
CA PHE A 307 40.18 -14.95 23.08
C PHE A 307 39.60 -14.18 24.28
N ASN A 308 38.73 -14.79 25.10
CA ASN A 308 38.07 -14.16 26.25
C ASN A 308 37.40 -12.80 25.92
N GLY A 309 36.79 -12.71 24.74
CA GLY A 309 36.25 -11.48 24.16
C GLY A 309 34.84 -11.09 24.64
N GLU A 310 34.22 -11.84 25.56
CA GLU A 310 32.82 -11.67 25.94
C GLU A 310 32.52 -10.26 26.46
N LYS A 311 33.33 -9.78 27.40
CA LYS A 311 33.11 -8.47 28.04
C LYS A 311 33.16 -7.35 27.00
N ARG A 312 34.17 -7.37 26.13
CA ARG A 312 34.33 -6.39 25.04
C ARG A 312 33.17 -6.45 24.04
N SER A 313 32.68 -7.65 23.73
CA SER A 313 31.53 -7.84 22.85
C SER A 313 30.25 -7.26 23.46
N VAL A 314 29.99 -7.53 24.74
CA VAL A 314 28.81 -7.01 25.46
C VAL A 314 28.89 -5.49 25.61
N GLU A 315 30.07 -4.92 25.86
CA GLU A 315 30.25 -3.46 25.90
C GLU A 315 29.94 -2.80 24.54
N LYS A 316 30.44 -3.37 23.44
CA LYS A 316 30.13 -2.91 22.09
C LYS A 316 28.63 -3.03 21.80
N PHE A 317 28.01 -4.14 22.17
CA PHE A 317 26.57 -4.34 22.06
C PHE A 317 25.80 -3.26 22.84
N LYS A 318 26.14 -3.00 24.10
CA LYS A 318 25.49 -1.98 24.94
C LYS A 318 25.56 -0.60 24.30
N LYS A 319 26.72 -0.21 23.75
CA LYS A 319 26.87 1.10 23.10
C LYS A 319 25.93 1.25 21.89
N ILE A 320 25.88 0.24 21.02
CA ILE A 320 24.98 0.24 19.85
C ILE A 320 23.52 0.21 20.30
N ASN A 321 23.21 -0.57 21.33
CA ASN A 321 21.86 -0.70 21.89
C ASN A 321 21.39 0.62 22.53
N ASP A 322 22.26 1.38 23.18
CA ASP A 322 21.93 2.70 23.73
C ASP A 322 21.62 3.73 22.65
N GLU A 323 22.35 3.69 21.52
CA GLU A 323 22.06 4.52 20.35
C GLU A 323 20.73 4.10 19.70
N LEU A 324 20.47 2.80 19.61
CA LEU A 324 19.19 2.25 19.16
C LEU A 324 18.05 2.70 20.06
N TYR A 325 18.21 2.65 21.38
CA TYR A 325 17.21 3.13 22.33
C TYR A 325 16.95 4.63 22.17
N LYS A 326 18.01 5.46 22.14
CA LYS A 326 17.91 6.93 22.02
C LYS A 326 17.24 7.38 20.72
N SER A 327 17.52 6.70 19.62
CA SER A 327 16.91 6.99 18.32
C SER A 327 15.50 6.42 18.23
N GLY A 328 15.30 5.17 18.70
CA GLY A 328 14.04 4.45 18.69
C GLY A 328 12.95 5.13 19.51
N TRP A 329 13.23 5.56 20.75
CA TRP A 329 12.21 6.23 21.57
C TRP A 329 11.76 7.55 20.92
N LYS A 330 12.69 8.34 20.35
CA LYS A 330 12.37 9.60 19.67
C LYS A 330 11.54 9.33 18.42
N SER A 331 11.96 8.36 17.61
CA SER A 331 11.21 7.97 16.41
C SER A 331 9.79 7.55 16.77
N GLN A 332 9.64 6.65 17.75
CA GLN A 332 8.34 6.15 18.18
C GLN A 332 7.47 7.24 18.82
N PHE A 333 8.06 8.18 19.56
CA PHE A 333 7.35 9.32 20.11
C PHE A 333 6.76 10.20 18.99
N PHE A 334 7.57 10.60 18.01
CA PHE A 334 7.08 11.41 16.89
C PHE A 334 6.06 10.67 16.04
N SER A 335 6.27 9.38 15.76
CA SER A 335 5.30 8.55 15.04
C SER A 335 3.99 8.38 15.82
N GLY A 336 4.09 8.20 17.14
CA GLY A 336 2.94 8.10 18.04
C GLY A 336 2.10 9.37 18.12
N LEU A 337 2.71 10.56 17.93
CA LEU A 337 2.00 11.84 17.91
C LEU A 337 1.09 12.02 16.68
N MET A 338 1.27 11.23 15.61
CA MET A 338 0.47 11.38 14.39
C MET A 338 -1.04 11.20 14.65
N MET A 339 -1.42 10.17 15.40
CA MET A 339 -2.82 9.84 15.65
C MET A 339 -3.50 10.86 16.60
N PRO A 340 -2.91 11.26 17.74
CA PRO A 340 -3.44 12.36 18.56
C PRO A 340 -3.58 13.68 17.81
N ILE A 341 -2.60 14.06 16.97
CA ILE A 341 -2.68 15.27 16.15
C ILE A 341 -3.84 15.17 15.15
N MET A 342 -4.03 14.01 14.53
CA MET A 342 -5.14 13.80 13.59
C MET A 342 -6.50 13.88 14.28
N ILE A 343 -6.66 13.27 15.45
CA ILE A 343 -7.89 13.38 16.26
C ILE A 343 -8.12 14.83 16.68
N PHE A 344 -7.07 15.52 17.14
CA PHE A 344 -7.16 16.92 17.57
C PHE A 344 -7.65 17.83 16.43
N ILE A 345 -7.08 17.69 15.23
CA ILE A 345 -7.48 18.48 14.06
C ILE A 345 -8.90 18.10 13.61
N GLY A 346 -9.24 16.81 13.63
CA GLY A 346 -10.61 16.36 13.38
C GLY A 346 -11.61 16.97 14.36
N ASN A 347 -11.24 17.09 15.64
CA ASN A 347 -12.08 17.72 16.66
C ASN A 347 -12.18 19.24 16.48
N LEU A 348 -11.13 19.93 16.03
CA LEU A 348 -11.22 21.36 15.67
C LEU A 348 -12.20 21.58 14.52
N GLY A 349 -12.13 20.74 13.48
CA GLY A 349 -13.10 20.78 12.37
C GLY A 349 -14.52 20.48 12.84
N TYR A 350 -14.68 19.48 13.71
CA TYR A 350 -15.96 19.12 14.32
C TYR A 350 -16.56 20.30 15.10
N VAL A 351 -15.79 20.96 15.97
CA VAL A 351 -16.26 22.13 16.74
C VAL A 351 -16.64 23.27 15.79
N GLY A 352 -15.81 23.56 14.77
CA GLY A 352 -16.11 24.59 13.79
C GLY A 352 -17.44 24.33 13.04
N VAL A 353 -17.69 23.08 12.67
CA VAL A 353 -18.95 22.67 12.03
C VAL A 353 -20.13 22.70 13.00
N CYS A 354 -19.98 22.33 14.27
CA CYS A 354 -21.06 22.43 15.24
C CYS A 354 -21.49 23.88 15.49
N VAL A 355 -20.52 24.79 15.65
CA VAL A 355 -20.81 26.22 15.91
C VAL A 355 -21.46 26.87 14.68
N LEU A 356 -20.86 26.69 13.50
CA LEU A 356 -21.39 27.27 12.26
C LEU A 356 -22.70 26.59 11.84
N GLY A 357 -22.79 25.27 11.99
CA GLY A 357 -23.97 24.48 11.69
C GLY A 357 -25.16 24.88 12.56
N GLY A 358 -24.96 25.00 13.88
CA GLY A 358 -26.00 25.48 14.79
C GLY A 358 -26.51 26.88 14.41
N TYR A 359 -25.61 27.79 14.06
CA TYR A 359 -25.97 29.11 13.54
C TYR A 359 -26.78 29.06 12.24
N LEU A 360 -26.38 28.21 11.28
CA LEU A 360 -27.08 28.03 10.01
C LEU A 360 -28.45 27.35 10.17
N VAL A 361 -28.61 26.48 11.18
CA VAL A 361 -29.90 25.87 11.53
C VAL A 361 -30.86 26.92 12.07
N ILE A 362 -30.40 27.80 12.95
CA ILE A 362 -31.24 28.89 13.50
C ILE A 362 -31.73 29.80 12.36
N LYS A 363 -30.86 30.11 11.40
CA LYS A 363 -31.19 30.88 10.18
C LYS A 363 -31.96 30.11 9.11
N GLY A 364 -32.37 28.87 9.35
CA GLY A 364 -33.11 28.06 8.37
C GLY A 364 -32.37 27.67 7.09
N HIS A 365 -31.05 27.87 6.98
CA HIS A 365 -30.29 27.56 5.77
C HIS A 365 -29.93 26.07 5.66
N VAL A 366 -29.87 25.36 6.79
CA VAL A 366 -29.58 23.92 6.87
C VAL A 366 -30.45 23.29 7.97
N ARG A 367 -30.64 21.97 7.92
CA ARG A 367 -31.39 21.23 8.95
C ARG A 367 -30.45 20.53 9.95
N PRO A 368 -30.91 20.14 11.16
CA PRO A 368 -30.03 19.51 12.15
C PRO A 368 -29.35 18.23 11.67
N GLY A 369 -30.05 17.41 10.89
CA GLY A 369 -29.51 16.21 10.29
C GLY A 369 -28.44 16.47 9.23
N ASP A 370 -28.48 17.63 8.57
CA ASP A 370 -27.42 18.04 7.65
C ASP A 370 -26.12 18.34 8.41
N VAL A 371 -26.24 18.99 9.58
CA VAL A 371 -25.10 19.24 10.49
C VAL A 371 -24.54 17.91 11.00
N GLN A 372 -25.40 16.97 11.41
CA GLN A 372 -24.98 15.62 11.81
C GLN A 372 -24.21 14.90 10.70
N ALA A 373 -24.74 14.90 9.46
CA ALA A 373 -24.07 14.31 8.32
C ALA A 373 -22.70 14.96 8.09
N PHE A 374 -22.64 16.29 8.20
CA PHE A 374 -21.42 17.06 8.06
C PHE A 374 -20.36 16.68 9.10
N MET A 375 -20.75 16.51 10.37
CA MET A 375 -19.86 16.08 11.45
C MET A 375 -19.22 14.72 11.17
N GLN A 376 -19.95 13.80 10.51
CA GLN A 376 -19.38 12.52 10.07
C GLN A 376 -18.40 12.70 8.92
N TYR A 377 -18.74 13.54 7.94
CA TYR A 377 -17.87 13.83 6.80
C TYR A 377 -16.54 14.47 7.23
N VAL A 378 -16.51 15.37 8.22
CA VAL A 378 -15.25 15.94 8.73
C VAL A 378 -14.29 14.85 9.21
N ARG A 379 -14.80 13.87 9.96
CA ARG A 379 -13.98 12.76 10.47
C ARG A 379 -13.50 11.85 9.34
N GLN A 380 -14.39 11.52 8.40
CA GLN A 380 -14.05 10.66 7.26
C GLN A 380 -13.10 11.33 6.27
N PHE A 381 -13.13 12.66 6.12
CA PHE A 381 -12.27 13.39 5.19
C PHE A 381 -10.79 13.33 5.59
N ASN A 382 -10.48 13.28 6.88
CA ASN A 382 -9.10 13.29 7.38
C ASN A 382 -8.37 11.94 7.23
N GLN A 383 -9.09 10.81 7.25
CA GLN A 383 -8.49 9.47 7.27
C GLN A 383 -7.77 9.10 5.95
N PRO A 384 -8.34 9.32 4.74
CA PRO A 384 -7.68 9.00 3.48
C PRO A 384 -6.35 9.72 3.25
N ILE A 385 -6.18 10.91 3.81
CA ILE A 385 -4.96 11.73 3.64
C ILE A 385 -3.73 10.97 4.17
N ALA A 386 -3.87 10.33 5.34
CA ALA A 386 -2.80 9.53 5.92
C ALA A 386 -2.54 8.25 5.13
N GLN A 387 -3.57 7.68 4.50
CA GLN A 387 -3.41 6.50 3.65
C GLN A 387 -2.59 6.83 2.39
N ILE A 388 -2.84 7.98 1.75
CA ILE A 388 -2.06 8.44 0.58
C ILE A 388 -0.57 8.58 0.92
N ALA A 389 -0.24 9.11 2.10
CA ALA A 389 1.15 9.22 2.54
C ALA A 389 1.84 7.84 2.67
N ASN A 390 1.12 6.84 3.20
CA ASN A 390 1.64 5.47 3.32
C ASN A 390 1.78 4.76 1.97
N ILE A 391 0.86 5.00 1.02
CA ILE A 391 0.89 4.40 -0.32
C ILE A 391 2.19 4.73 -1.06
N SER A 392 2.75 5.93 -0.85
CA SER A 392 4.02 6.33 -1.49
C SER A 392 5.20 5.43 -1.10
N SER A 393 5.25 4.97 0.16
CA SER A 393 6.29 4.04 0.62
C SER A 393 6.09 2.64 0.00
N VAL A 394 4.84 2.17 -0.02
CA VAL A 394 4.51 0.87 -0.62
C VAL A 394 4.79 0.84 -2.12
N LEU A 395 4.47 1.91 -2.85
CA LEU A 395 4.78 1.99 -4.28
C LEU A 395 6.28 1.96 -4.56
N GLN A 396 7.10 2.57 -3.68
CA GLN A 396 8.56 2.52 -3.80
C GLN A 396 9.09 1.09 -3.60
N SER A 397 8.63 0.39 -2.55
CA SER A 397 9.06 -0.99 -2.30
C SER A 397 8.58 -1.94 -3.41
N THR A 398 7.37 -1.72 -3.93
CA THR A 398 6.83 -2.46 -5.08
C THR A 398 7.71 -2.29 -6.31
N ALA A 399 8.11 -1.06 -6.60
CA ALA A 399 8.95 -0.78 -7.76
C ALA A 399 10.33 -1.43 -7.62
N ALA A 400 10.94 -1.42 -6.44
CA ALA A 400 12.23 -2.07 -6.19
C ALA A 400 12.14 -3.60 -6.28
N ALA A 401 11.07 -4.20 -5.74
CA ALA A 401 10.81 -5.63 -5.87
C ALA A 401 10.58 -6.04 -7.34
N ALA A 402 9.75 -5.27 -8.06
CA ALA A 402 9.51 -5.47 -9.48
C ALA A 402 10.80 -5.35 -10.31
N GLU A 403 11.64 -4.36 -10.05
CA GLU A 403 12.93 -4.19 -10.72
C GLU A 403 13.81 -5.43 -10.54
N ARG A 404 13.93 -5.97 -9.32
CA ARG A 404 14.75 -7.16 -9.05
C ARG A 404 14.21 -8.43 -9.71
N VAL A 405 12.89 -8.59 -9.78
CA VAL A 405 12.24 -9.69 -10.48
C VAL A 405 12.44 -9.57 -11.99
N PHE A 406 12.26 -8.38 -12.57
CA PHE A 406 12.49 -8.17 -14.00
C PHE A 406 13.97 -8.27 -14.38
N GLU A 407 14.90 -7.80 -13.55
CA GLU A 407 16.34 -8.02 -13.74
C GLU A 407 16.67 -9.51 -13.85
N PHE A 408 16.06 -10.35 -13.00
CA PHE A 408 16.23 -11.81 -13.07
C PHE A 408 15.62 -12.42 -14.34
N LEU A 409 14.41 -12.00 -14.72
CA LEU A 409 13.72 -12.51 -15.91
C LEU A 409 14.40 -12.08 -17.22
N GLU A 410 15.06 -10.91 -17.20
CA GLU A 410 15.77 -10.33 -18.35
C GLU A 410 17.25 -10.72 -18.42
N GLU A 411 17.77 -11.48 -17.45
CA GLU A 411 19.13 -12.01 -17.50
C GLU A 411 19.31 -12.87 -18.77
N ASP A 412 20.50 -12.79 -19.37
CA ASP A 412 20.83 -13.57 -20.56
C ASP A 412 20.69 -15.07 -20.29
N GLU A 413 19.98 -15.77 -21.18
CA GLU A 413 19.84 -17.23 -21.13
C GLU A 413 21.13 -17.87 -21.66
N GLU A 414 21.34 -19.13 -21.28
CA GLU A 414 22.37 -19.96 -21.89
C GLU A 414 22.23 -19.95 -23.41
N ILE A 415 23.36 -19.84 -24.11
CA ILE A 415 23.39 -19.82 -25.57
C ILE A 415 22.69 -21.08 -26.06
N PRO A 416 21.63 -20.97 -26.88
CA PRO A 416 20.90 -22.12 -27.37
C PRO A 416 21.84 -23.07 -28.13
N GLU A 417 21.57 -24.37 -28.02
CA GLU A 417 22.35 -25.42 -28.66
C GLU A 417 22.47 -25.19 -30.18
N SER A 418 23.55 -25.70 -30.79
CA SER A 418 23.73 -25.71 -32.24
C SER A 418 22.46 -26.16 -32.95
N VAL A 419 22.07 -25.47 -34.03
CA VAL A 419 20.87 -25.78 -34.84
C VAL A 419 20.87 -27.24 -35.33
N ASN A 420 22.05 -27.81 -35.54
CA ASN A 420 22.28 -29.24 -35.74
C ASN A 420 23.37 -29.70 -34.78
N PRO A 421 23.03 -30.17 -33.57
CA PRO A 421 24.04 -30.63 -32.63
C PRO A 421 24.65 -31.94 -33.14
N ALA A 422 25.97 -32.02 -33.14
CA ALA A 422 26.67 -33.25 -33.47
C ALA A 422 26.36 -34.30 -32.41
N VAL A 423 25.77 -35.44 -32.82
CA VAL A 423 25.49 -36.58 -31.95
C VAL A 423 26.52 -37.68 -32.22
N LEU A 424 27.37 -37.94 -31.23
CA LEU A 424 28.31 -39.05 -31.27
C LEU A 424 27.55 -40.37 -31.09
N LYS A 425 27.36 -41.13 -32.19
CA LYS A 425 26.61 -42.41 -32.14
C LYS A 425 27.33 -43.48 -31.32
N ASN A 426 28.66 -43.51 -31.37
CA ASN A 426 29.52 -44.48 -30.68
C ASN A 426 30.79 -43.77 -30.17
N PRO A 427 30.71 -43.02 -29.05
CA PRO A 427 31.87 -42.30 -28.53
C PRO A 427 32.95 -43.28 -28.07
N LYS A 428 34.19 -43.07 -28.51
CA LYS A 428 35.37 -43.82 -28.06
C LYS A 428 36.01 -43.18 -26.83
N GLY A 429 35.75 -41.90 -26.59
CA GLY A 429 36.24 -41.17 -25.43
C GLY A 429 37.65 -40.58 -25.60
N HIS A 430 38.06 -40.28 -26.82
CA HIS A 430 39.26 -39.48 -27.06
C HIS A 430 38.96 -38.01 -26.72
N VAL A 431 39.78 -37.39 -25.86
CA VAL A 431 39.57 -35.99 -25.42
C VAL A 431 40.80 -35.16 -25.76
N GLU A 432 40.59 -34.02 -26.43
CA GLU A 432 41.64 -33.08 -26.83
C GLU A 432 41.32 -31.69 -26.27
N PHE A 433 42.24 -31.13 -25.49
CA PHE A 433 42.30 -29.71 -25.17
C PHE A 433 43.33 -29.08 -26.11
N ASP A 434 42.93 -28.05 -26.84
CA ASP A 434 43.73 -27.39 -27.87
C ASP A 434 43.85 -25.89 -27.56
N HIS A 435 45.00 -25.47 -27.03
CA HIS A 435 45.34 -24.09 -26.68
C HIS A 435 44.26 -23.39 -25.84
N VAL A 436 43.71 -24.11 -24.85
CA VAL A 436 42.57 -23.66 -24.05
C VAL A 436 42.99 -22.57 -23.07
N SER A 437 42.31 -21.43 -23.13
CA SER A 437 42.41 -20.39 -22.11
C SER A 437 41.04 -20.03 -21.56
N PHE A 438 40.96 -19.81 -20.25
CA PHE A 438 39.71 -19.51 -19.55
C PHE A 438 39.93 -18.75 -18.23
N GLY A 439 39.04 -17.81 -17.93
CA GLY A 439 38.87 -17.20 -16.61
C GLY A 439 37.40 -16.90 -16.28
N TYR A 440 36.97 -17.13 -15.03
CA TYR A 440 35.62 -16.77 -14.58
C TYR A 440 35.33 -15.26 -14.70
N ASN A 441 36.38 -14.44 -14.69
CA ASN A 441 36.36 -13.01 -14.94
C ASN A 441 37.31 -12.69 -16.09
N LYS A 442 36.91 -11.80 -17.01
CA LYS A 442 37.72 -11.41 -18.18
C LYS A 442 39.12 -10.90 -17.82
N ASP A 443 39.27 -10.30 -16.64
CA ASP A 443 40.51 -9.69 -16.19
C ASP A 443 41.47 -10.70 -15.50
N LYS A 444 41.05 -11.96 -15.32
CA LYS A 444 41.84 -12.96 -14.59
C LYS A 444 41.75 -14.33 -15.25
N THR A 445 42.75 -14.63 -16.07
CA THR A 445 42.99 -15.95 -16.64
C THR A 445 43.34 -16.95 -15.54
N ILE A 446 42.67 -18.11 -15.54
CA ILE A 446 42.90 -19.23 -14.60
C ILE A 446 43.58 -20.39 -15.32
N ILE A 447 43.09 -20.74 -16.50
CA ILE A 447 43.72 -21.69 -17.41
C ILE A 447 44.34 -20.86 -18.52
N GLY A 448 45.65 -20.96 -18.72
CA GLY A 448 46.38 -20.26 -19.77
C GLY A 448 47.05 -21.25 -20.70
N ASP A 449 46.67 -21.20 -21.99
CA ASP A 449 47.25 -21.97 -23.09
C ASP A 449 47.43 -23.48 -22.80
N PHE A 450 46.38 -24.14 -22.28
CA PHE A 450 46.42 -25.54 -21.91
C PHE A 450 46.14 -26.45 -23.10
N THR A 451 47.06 -27.37 -23.38
CA THR A 451 46.95 -28.38 -24.44
C THR A 451 47.19 -29.78 -23.88
N CYS A 452 46.30 -30.73 -24.18
CA CYS A 452 46.39 -32.11 -23.70
C CYS A 452 45.61 -33.06 -24.61
N LYS A 453 46.15 -34.27 -24.82
CA LYS A 453 45.48 -35.37 -25.53
C LYS A 453 45.33 -36.57 -24.61
N ILE A 454 44.13 -37.12 -24.55
CA ILE A 454 43.77 -38.25 -23.69
C ILE A 454 43.20 -39.35 -24.56
N GLU A 455 43.86 -40.51 -24.56
CA GLU A 455 43.45 -41.64 -25.40
C GLU A 455 42.32 -42.46 -24.77
N PRO A 456 41.48 -43.13 -25.59
CA PRO A 456 40.45 -44.03 -25.11
C PRO A 456 40.96 -45.06 -24.09
N GLY A 457 40.32 -45.12 -22.93
CA GLY A 457 40.66 -46.04 -21.84
C GLY A 457 41.85 -45.61 -20.96
N GLN A 458 42.50 -44.49 -21.27
CA GLN A 458 43.60 -43.95 -20.48
C GLN A 458 43.09 -43.33 -19.17
N LYS A 459 43.73 -43.65 -18.05
CA LYS A 459 43.47 -42.98 -16.76
C LYS A 459 44.43 -41.79 -16.61
N VAL A 460 43.87 -40.60 -16.42
CA VAL A 460 44.63 -39.36 -16.26
C VAL A 460 44.42 -38.79 -14.86
N ALA A 461 45.50 -38.36 -14.22
CA ALA A 461 45.46 -37.70 -12.91
C ALA A 461 45.88 -36.24 -13.06
N ILE A 462 45.03 -35.30 -12.61
CA ILE A 462 45.32 -33.87 -12.60
C ILE A 462 45.81 -33.48 -11.20
N VAL A 463 47.10 -33.18 -11.08
CA VAL A 463 47.76 -32.82 -9.81
C VAL A 463 48.30 -31.40 -9.84
N GLY A 464 48.32 -30.74 -8.68
CA GLY A 464 48.82 -29.37 -8.53
C GLY A 464 48.30 -28.69 -7.26
N PRO A 465 48.84 -27.51 -6.89
CA PRO A 465 48.40 -26.78 -5.71
C PRO A 465 46.94 -26.30 -5.83
N THR A 466 46.32 -25.93 -4.71
CA THR A 466 44.99 -25.30 -4.70
C THR A 466 45.02 -24.02 -5.54
N GLY A 467 44.02 -23.82 -6.40
CA GLY A 467 43.98 -22.68 -7.33
C GLY A 467 44.61 -22.90 -8.70
N ALA A 468 45.30 -24.02 -8.94
CA ALA A 468 45.89 -24.36 -10.25
C ALA A 468 44.86 -24.70 -11.36
N GLY A 469 43.56 -24.49 -11.14
CA GLY A 469 42.52 -24.71 -12.16
C GLY A 469 42.03 -26.15 -12.33
N LYS A 470 42.42 -27.09 -11.46
CA LYS A 470 42.03 -28.52 -11.57
C LYS A 470 40.51 -28.74 -11.70
N THR A 471 39.73 -28.16 -10.79
CA THR A 471 38.26 -28.22 -10.83
C THR A 471 37.69 -27.47 -12.03
N THR A 472 38.33 -26.38 -12.44
CA THR A 472 37.94 -25.59 -13.61
C THR A 472 38.06 -26.41 -14.90
N ILE A 473 39.11 -27.22 -15.08
CA ILE A 473 39.25 -28.12 -16.24
C ILE A 473 38.07 -29.10 -16.33
N VAL A 474 37.65 -29.66 -15.20
CA VAL A 474 36.48 -30.57 -15.16
C VAL A 474 35.20 -29.83 -15.54
N ASN A 475 35.00 -28.60 -15.02
CA ASN A 475 33.83 -27.79 -15.37
C ASN A 475 33.79 -27.42 -16.86
N LEU A 476 34.94 -27.17 -17.48
CA LEU A 476 35.06 -26.88 -18.91
C LEU A 476 34.78 -28.12 -19.77
N LEU A 477 35.26 -29.29 -19.35
CA LEU A 477 34.99 -30.56 -20.04
C LEU A 477 33.51 -30.93 -20.01
N MET A 478 32.85 -30.70 -18.87
CA MET A 478 31.40 -30.86 -18.70
C MET A 478 30.59 -29.74 -19.36
N ARG A 479 31.25 -28.76 -19.97
CA ARG A 479 30.66 -27.57 -20.62
C ARG A 479 29.70 -26.78 -19.72
N PHE A 480 29.95 -26.72 -18.41
CA PHE A 480 29.28 -25.74 -17.53
C PHE A 480 29.71 -24.30 -17.85
N TYR A 481 30.88 -24.15 -18.46
CA TYR A 481 31.43 -22.90 -18.96
C TYR A 481 32.00 -23.15 -20.37
N ASP A 482 31.84 -22.19 -21.27
CA ASP A 482 32.56 -22.19 -22.54
C ASP A 482 33.95 -21.54 -22.36
N VAL A 483 34.91 -21.97 -23.18
CA VAL A 483 36.29 -21.46 -23.16
C VAL A 483 36.37 -20.03 -23.72
N ASP A 484 37.31 -19.22 -23.22
CA ASP A 484 37.53 -17.86 -23.75
C ASP A 484 38.29 -17.91 -25.09
N SER A 485 39.26 -18.83 -25.22
CA SER A 485 39.97 -19.14 -26.47
C SER A 485 40.39 -20.61 -26.52
N GLY A 486 40.68 -21.10 -27.73
CA GLY A 486 41.01 -22.51 -27.97
C GLY A 486 39.77 -23.38 -28.25
N SER A 487 39.94 -24.69 -28.13
CA SER A 487 38.83 -25.65 -28.27
C SER A 487 39.02 -26.88 -27.38
N ILE A 488 37.89 -27.48 -26.97
CA ILE A 488 37.85 -28.79 -26.33
C ILE A 488 37.08 -29.70 -27.26
N LYS A 489 37.66 -30.84 -27.62
CA LYS A 489 37.07 -31.79 -28.56
C LYS A 489 36.91 -33.16 -27.90
N ILE A 490 35.78 -33.82 -28.19
CA ILE A 490 35.55 -35.23 -27.84
C ILE A 490 35.37 -36.00 -29.14
N ASP A 491 36.20 -37.02 -29.36
CA ASP A 491 36.29 -37.81 -30.59
C ASP A 491 36.42 -36.94 -31.86
N GLY A 492 37.17 -35.83 -31.75
CA GLY A 492 37.46 -34.90 -32.84
C GLY A 492 36.40 -33.81 -33.09
N VAL A 493 35.27 -33.84 -32.39
CA VAL A 493 34.19 -32.85 -32.52
C VAL A 493 34.26 -31.87 -31.34
N ASP A 494 34.17 -30.57 -31.61
CA ASP A 494 34.19 -29.54 -30.56
C ASP A 494 32.96 -29.67 -29.66
N ILE A 495 33.16 -29.63 -28.34
CA ILE A 495 32.05 -29.73 -27.37
C ILE A 495 31.00 -28.63 -27.57
N ARG A 496 31.37 -27.50 -28.21
CA ARG A 496 30.45 -26.40 -28.55
C ARG A 496 29.42 -26.79 -29.60
N GLU A 497 29.75 -27.76 -30.45
CA GLU A 497 28.89 -28.27 -31.51
C GLU A 497 27.98 -29.42 -31.03
N MET A 498 28.20 -29.92 -29.80
CA MET A 498 27.41 -31.00 -29.21
C MET A 498 26.21 -30.46 -28.42
N LYS A 499 25.27 -31.37 -28.15
CA LYS A 499 24.20 -31.16 -27.18
C LYS A 499 24.78 -31.09 -25.76
N ARG A 500 24.24 -30.21 -24.90
CA ARG A 500 24.67 -30.13 -23.50
C ARG A 500 24.15 -31.30 -22.66
#